data_AF-A0A8S1SRR5-F1
#
_entry.id   AF-A0A8S1SRR5-F1
#
_cell.length_a   1.000
_cell.length_b   1.000
_cell.length_c   1.000
_cell.angle_alpha   90.00
_cell.angle_beta   90.00
_cell.angle_gamma   90.00
#
_symmetry.space_group_name_H-M   'P 1'
#
loop_
_entity.id
_entity.type
_entity.pdbx_description
1 polymer ?
#
loop_
_entity_poly.entity_id
_entity_poly.type
_entity_poly.pdbx_seq_one_letter_code
_entity_poly.pdbx_strand_id
1 'polypeptide(L)'
;MSKKYDLQRIKLNKIKSNLQSYIQLINFTILTERADNVQLKKQAIKSEAIIFKKQKDDIKNEKNVIVQENRKIKQEINIWEDKHHNLVKCAAETEPKVEANKDLANESDERLNGLKIDQKKRRRTIFKNLRKIYDFKSVIILEIVKKEQQMNFNKLMKTYSKVRFIQQIAKLYFIFIDKKLIKQFYSDLNEQVLFYQVEQNEQKLKRSEIKRLLYQLDNRLKDFKFQREILLVRVQDFDRIIVQIWSYY
;
A
#
# COMPACT_ATOMS: atom_id res chain seq x y z
N MET A 1 117.88 -16.92 -38.03
CA MET A 1 116.72 -16.09 -37.63
C MET A 1 115.36 -16.82 -37.58
N SER A 2 115.21 -18.08 -38.03
CA SER A 2 113.86 -18.69 -38.17
C SER A 2 113.19 -19.16 -36.86
N LYS A 3 113.93 -19.69 -35.88
CA LYS A 3 113.35 -20.28 -34.65
C LYS A 3 112.48 -19.33 -33.81
N LYS A 4 112.79 -18.02 -33.81
CA LYS A 4 112.03 -17.01 -33.04
C LYS A 4 110.67 -16.70 -33.68
N TYR A 5 110.62 -16.70 -35.01
CA TYR A 5 109.38 -16.57 -35.78
C TYR A 5 108.50 -17.82 -35.67
N ASP A 6 109.09 -19.00 -35.66
CA ASP A 6 108.36 -20.27 -35.48
C ASP A 6 107.69 -20.36 -34.10
N LEU A 7 108.41 -19.96 -33.03
CA LEU A 7 107.86 -19.88 -31.67
C LEU A 7 106.72 -18.86 -31.54
N GLN A 8 106.83 -17.70 -32.19
CA GLN A 8 105.75 -16.71 -32.22
C GLN A 8 104.53 -17.24 -32.98
N ARG A 9 104.74 -17.91 -34.12
CA ARG A 9 103.67 -18.52 -34.92
C ARG A 9 102.93 -19.62 -34.15
N ILE A 10 103.63 -20.47 -33.41
CA ILE A 10 103.04 -21.49 -32.54
C ILE A 10 102.20 -20.84 -31.43
N LYS A 11 102.70 -19.80 -30.77
CA LYS A 11 101.94 -19.05 -29.75
C LYS A 11 100.69 -18.40 -30.33
N LEU A 12 100.80 -17.78 -31.52
CA LEU A 12 99.68 -17.13 -32.20
C LEU A 12 98.59 -18.13 -32.62
N ASN A 13 98.99 -19.30 -33.13
CA ASN A 13 98.05 -20.36 -33.47
C ASN A 13 97.35 -20.93 -32.23
N LYS A 14 98.06 -21.05 -31.10
CA LYS A 14 97.47 -21.47 -29.82
C LYS A 14 96.46 -20.44 -29.30
N ILE A 15 96.79 -19.15 -29.38
CA ILE A 15 95.87 -18.06 -29.03
C ILE A 15 94.64 -18.07 -29.93
N LYS A 16 94.81 -18.23 -31.24
CA LYS A 16 93.71 -18.30 -32.22
C LYS A 16 92.79 -19.49 -31.93
N SER A 17 93.35 -20.67 -31.66
CA SER A 17 92.59 -21.86 -31.28
C SER A 17 91.78 -21.63 -30.01
N ASN A 18 92.42 -21.08 -28.96
CA ASN A 18 91.75 -20.76 -27.70
C ASN A 18 90.61 -19.75 -27.90
N LEU A 19 90.82 -18.69 -28.69
CA LEU A 19 89.79 -17.70 -29.00
C LEU A 19 88.61 -18.30 -29.75
N GLN A 20 88.86 -19.21 -30.70
CA GLN A 20 87.79 -19.94 -31.39
C GLN A 20 86.98 -20.82 -30.42
N SER A 21 87.65 -21.51 -29.49
CA SER A 21 86.97 -22.28 -28.44
C SER A 21 86.14 -21.38 -27.51
N TYR A 22 86.65 -20.21 -27.12
CA TYR A 22 85.88 -19.25 -26.31
C TYR A 22 84.66 -18.71 -27.04
N ILE A 23 84.79 -18.37 -28.33
CA ILE A 23 83.66 -17.91 -29.15
C ILE A 23 82.59 -19.00 -29.27
N GLN A 24 82.99 -20.26 -29.49
CA GLN A 24 82.06 -21.40 -29.52
C GLN A 24 81.35 -21.58 -28.17
N LEU A 25 82.09 -21.47 -27.06
CA LEU A 25 81.53 -21.59 -25.73
C LEU A 25 80.51 -20.48 -25.43
N ILE A 26 80.84 -19.22 -25.76
CA ILE A 26 79.94 -18.06 -25.60
C ILE A 26 78.68 -18.23 -26.46
N ASN A 27 78.83 -18.62 -27.73
CA ASN A 27 77.69 -18.86 -28.60
C ASN A 27 76.78 -19.97 -28.08
N PHE A 28 77.38 -21.06 -27.57
CA PHE A 28 76.62 -22.14 -26.93
C PHE A 28 75.84 -21.62 -25.72
N THR A 29 76.49 -20.90 -24.81
CA THR A 29 75.85 -20.33 -23.61
C THR A 29 74.70 -19.38 -23.94
N ILE A 30 74.90 -18.46 -24.90
CA ILE A 30 73.85 -17.52 -25.33
C ILE A 30 72.65 -18.26 -25.94
N LEU A 31 72.90 -19.30 -26.74
CA LEU A 31 71.83 -20.10 -27.35
C LEU A 31 71.05 -20.88 -26.29
N THR A 32 71.72 -21.48 -25.30
CA THR A 32 71.06 -22.17 -24.20
C THR A 32 70.23 -21.23 -23.33
N GLU A 33 70.76 -20.07 -22.95
CA GLU A 33 70.01 -19.08 -22.15
C GLU A 33 68.78 -18.55 -22.89
N ARG A 34 68.89 -18.33 -24.21
CA ARG A 34 67.75 -17.94 -25.04
C ARG A 34 66.71 -19.05 -25.12
N ALA A 35 67.12 -20.31 -25.27
CA ALA A 35 66.21 -21.45 -25.31
C ALA A 35 65.46 -21.61 -23.99
N ASP A 36 66.15 -21.50 -22.85
CA ASP A 36 65.55 -21.56 -21.52
C ASP A 36 64.57 -20.39 -21.30
N ASN A 37 64.93 -19.17 -21.71
CA ASN A 37 64.04 -18.01 -21.63
C ASN A 37 62.75 -18.21 -22.47
N VAL A 38 62.87 -18.75 -23.68
CA VAL A 38 61.72 -19.09 -24.54
C VAL A 38 60.85 -20.17 -23.90
N GLN A 39 61.45 -21.19 -23.29
CA GLN A 39 60.72 -22.26 -22.60
C GLN A 39 59.96 -21.73 -21.38
N LEU A 40 60.60 -20.90 -20.56
CA LEU A 40 59.97 -20.25 -19.40
C LEU A 40 58.82 -19.34 -19.83
N LYS A 41 59.01 -18.51 -20.88
CA LYS A 41 57.92 -17.69 -21.45
C LYS A 41 56.77 -18.54 -21.96
N LYS A 42 57.05 -19.66 -22.63
CA LYS A 42 56.01 -20.58 -23.13
C LYS A 42 55.24 -21.24 -21.99
N GLN A 43 55.90 -21.56 -20.88
CA GLN A 43 55.24 -22.06 -19.68
C GLN A 43 54.38 -20.97 -19.02
N ALA A 44 54.89 -19.75 -18.89
CA ALA A 44 54.17 -18.60 -18.35
C ALA A 44 52.88 -18.31 -19.13
N ILE A 45 52.95 -18.26 -20.46
CA ILE A 45 51.78 -18.06 -21.34
C ILE A 45 50.76 -19.19 -21.17
N LYS A 46 51.20 -20.45 -21.03
CA LYS A 46 50.29 -21.58 -20.78
C LYS A 46 49.58 -21.46 -19.44
N SER A 47 50.28 -21.07 -18.38
CA SER A 47 49.68 -20.86 -17.06
C SER A 47 48.68 -19.70 -17.08
N GLU A 48 49.01 -18.58 -17.73
CA GLU A 48 48.09 -17.44 -17.89
C GLU A 48 46.83 -17.85 -18.66
N ALA A 49 46.97 -18.60 -19.75
CA ALA A 49 45.81 -19.08 -20.53
C ALA A 49 44.87 -19.98 -19.71
N ILE A 50 45.40 -20.81 -18.81
CA ILE A 50 44.58 -21.63 -17.89
C ILE A 50 43.82 -20.75 -16.90
N ILE A 51 44.48 -19.72 -16.34
CA ILE A 51 43.87 -18.77 -15.41
C ILE A 51 42.76 -18.00 -16.11
N PHE A 52 43.00 -17.45 -17.31
CA PHE A 52 41.99 -16.73 -18.07
C PHE A 52 40.80 -17.62 -18.46
N LYS A 53 41.05 -18.88 -18.82
CA LYS A 53 39.98 -19.85 -19.10
C LYS A 53 39.10 -20.07 -17.86
N LYS A 54 39.72 -20.26 -16.69
CA LYS A 54 38.97 -20.42 -15.44
C LYS A 54 38.15 -19.17 -15.10
N GLN A 55 38.77 -17.98 -15.19
CA GLN A 55 38.08 -16.70 -14.97
C GLN A 55 36.89 -16.52 -15.90
N LYS A 56 37.02 -16.92 -17.18
CA LYS A 56 35.92 -16.89 -18.15
C LYS A 56 34.77 -17.82 -17.75
N ASP A 57 35.08 -19.03 -17.31
CA ASP A 57 34.06 -19.98 -16.86
C ASP A 57 33.35 -19.49 -15.58
N ASP A 58 34.11 -18.91 -14.65
CA ASP A 58 33.58 -18.30 -13.41
C ASP A 58 32.64 -17.13 -13.73
N ILE A 59 33.06 -16.20 -14.61
CA ILE A 59 32.23 -15.08 -15.09
C ILE A 59 30.95 -15.57 -15.77
N LYS A 60 31.05 -16.61 -16.60
CA LYS A 60 29.89 -17.19 -17.29
C LYS A 60 28.91 -17.80 -16.30
N ASN A 61 29.40 -18.47 -15.26
CA ASN A 61 28.57 -19.05 -14.21
C ASN A 61 27.87 -17.96 -13.39
N GLU A 62 28.60 -16.92 -12.99
CA GLU A 62 28.03 -15.78 -12.25
C GLU A 62 26.96 -15.04 -13.08
N LYS A 63 27.23 -14.82 -14.37
CA LYS A 63 26.24 -14.26 -15.31
C LYS A 63 24.96 -15.10 -15.36
N ASN A 64 25.07 -16.42 -15.43
CA ASN A 64 23.91 -17.31 -15.47
C ASN A 64 23.07 -17.20 -14.18
N VAL A 65 23.70 -17.11 -13.02
CA VAL A 65 23.00 -16.90 -11.73
C VAL A 65 22.21 -15.59 -11.76
N ILE A 66 22.84 -14.49 -12.18
CA ILE A 66 22.18 -13.18 -12.28
C ILE A 66 21.02 -13.19 -13.28
N VAL A 67 21.17 -13.89 -14.41
CA VAL A 67 20.07 -14.04 -15.39
C VAL A 67 18.89 -14.80 -14.79
N GLN A 68 19.14 -15.85 -14.00
CA GLN A 68 18.08 -16.57 -13.29
C GLN A 68 17.40 -15.70 -12.23
N GLU A 69 18.17 -14.91 -11.46
CA GLU A 69 17.63 -13.94 -10.51
C GLU A 69 16.76 -12.89 -11.19
N ASN A 70 17.19 -12.35 -12.33
CA ASN A 70 16.41 -11.38 -13.10
C ASN A 70 15.08 -11.98 -13.58
N ARG A 71 15.06 -13.26 -13.99
CA ARG A 71 13.80 -13.96 -14.34
C ARG A 71 12.86 -14.07 -13.14
N LYS A 72 13.39 -14.38 -11.95
CA LYS A 72 12.59 -14.43 -10.71
C LYS A 72 12.01 -13.07 -10.37
N ILE A 73 12.83 -12.02 -10.37
CA ILE A 73 12.35 -10.65 -10.11
C ILE A 73 11.29 -10.23 -11.14
N LYS A 74 11.47 -10.57 -12.42
CA LYS A 74 10.46 -10.30 -13.45
C LYS A 74 9.12 -11.00 -13.15
N GLN A 75 9.14 -12.25 -12.70
CA GLN A 75 7.94 -12.96 -12.29
C GLN A 75 7.28 -12.33 -11.06
N GLU A 76 8.08 -11.92 -10.08
CA GLU A 76 7.57 -11.22 -8.90
C GLU A 76 6.91 -9.88 -9.29
N ILE A 77 7.52 -9.10 -10.17
CA ILE A 77 6.91 -7.85 -10.69
C ILE A 77 5.53 -8.12 -11.26
N ASN A 78 5.37 -9.12 -12.15
CA ASN A 78 4.07 -9.44 -12.73
C ASN A 78 3.02 -9.79 -11.65
N ILE A 79 3.40 -10.61 -10.66
CA ILE A 79 2.50 -10.97 -9.55
C ILE A 79 2.07 -9.73 -8.76
N TRP A 80 2.98 -8.79 -8.53
CA TRP A 80 2.68 -7.55 -7.80
C TRP A 80 1.87 -6.57 -8.64
N GLU A 81 2.08 -6.51 -9.96
CA GLU A 81 1.27 -5.71 -10.89
C GLU A 81 -0.18 -6.23 -10.93
N ASP A 82 -0.38 -7.56 -10.98
CA ASP A 82 -1.72 -8.17 -10.90
C ASP A 82 -2.41 -7.87 -9.57
N LYS A 83 -1.67 -7.97 -8.44
CA LYS A 83 -2.19 -7.60 -7.11
C LYS A 83 -2.58 -6.13 -7.03
N HIS A 84 -1.75 -5.24 -7.59
CA HIS A 84 -2.04 -3.81 -7.65
C HIS A 84 -3.29 -3.55 -8.48
N HIS A 85 -3.41 -4.15 -9.66
CA HIS A 85 -4.59 -4.01 -10.52
C HIS A 85 -5.88 -4.46 -9.82
N ASN A 86 -5.85 -5.63 -9.17
CA ASN A 86 -6.99 -6.13 -8.41
C ASN A 86 -7.37 -5.19 -7.26
N LEU A 87 -6.39 -4.62 -6.54
CA LEU A 87 -6.67 -3.69 -5.45
C LEU A 87 -7.26 -2.36 -5.96
N VAL A 88 -6.77 -1.84 -7.09
CA VAL A 88 -7.35 -0.66 -7.76
C VAL A 88 -8.79 -0.92 -8.17
N LYS A 89 -9.08 -2.10 -8.73
CA LYS A 89 -10.44 -2.49 -9.10
C LYS A 89 -11.36 -2.56 -7.87
N CYS A 90 -10.91 -3.19 -6.78
CA CYS A 90 -11.64 -3.22 -5.51
C CYS A 90 -11.89 -1.80 -4.95
N ALA A 91 -10.92 -0.89 -5.10
CA ALA A 91 -11.06 0.51 -4.69
C ALA A 91 -12.15 1.23 -5.51
N ALA A 92 -12.15 1.04 -6.83
CA ALA A 92 -13.13 1.64 -7.73
C ALA A 92 -14.56 1.11 -7.48
N GLU A 93 -14.72 -0.16 -7.12
CA GLU A 93 -16.03 -0.75 -6.80
C GLU A 93 -16.56 -0.34 -5.42
N THR A 94 -15.67 0.01 -4.49
CA THR A 94 -16.05 0.49 -3.14
C THR A 94 -16.40 1.98 -3.14
N GLU A 95 -15.84 2.77 -4.04
CA GLU A 95 -16.09 4.21 -4.12
C GLU A 95 -17.58 4.59 -4.29
N PRO A 96 -18.34 4.06 -5.26
CA PRO A 96 -19.75 4.41 -5.47
C PRO A 96 -20.67 3.92 -4.34
N LYS A 97 -20.32 2.81 -3.68
CA LYS A 97 -21.10 2.28 -2.54
C LYS A 97 -21.09 3.23 -1.35
N VAL A 98 -19.96 3.88 -1.10
CA VAL A 98 -19.86 4.87 -0.01
C VAL A 98 -20.59 6.16 -0.36
N GLU A 99 -20.55 6.61 -1.63
CA GLU A 99 -21.28 7.83 -2.03
C GLU A 99 -22.80 7.61 -1.97
N ALA A 100 -23.29 6.47 -2.47
CA ALA A 100 -24.69 6.09 -2.35
C ALA A 100 -25.14 6.00 -0.87
N ASN A 101 -24.29 5.45 0.00
CA ASN A 101 -24.59 5.43 1.42
C ASN A 101 -24.65 6.86 2.00
N LYS A 102 -23.72 7.74 1.63
CA LYS A 102 -23.70 9.14 2.10
C LYS A 102 -24.97 9.91 1.69
N ASP A 103 -25.49 9.66 0.51
CA ASP A 103 -26.77 10.24 0.07
C ASP A 103 -27.94 9.73 0.92
N LEU A 104 -27.96 8.44 1.25
CA LEU A 104 -28.94 7.87 2.21
C LEU A 104 -28.82 8.47 3.61
N ALA A 105 -27.61 8.83 4.07
CA ALA A 105 -27.41 9.56 5.33
C ALA A 105 -28.12 10.90 5.31
N ASN A 106 -27.86 11.67 4.25
CA ASN A 106 -28.38 13.02 4.10
C ASN A 106 -29.91 12.98 4.05
N GLU A 107 -30.49 12.02 3.32
CA GLU A 107 -31.95 11.83 3.28
C GLU A 107 -32.52 11.50 4.67
N SER A 108 -31.83 10.66 5.46
CA SER A 108 -32.23 10.32 6.83
C SER A 108 -32.17 11.53 7.76
N ASP A 109 -31.12 12.34 7.68
CA ASP A 109 -30.95 13.56 8.48
C ASP A 109 -32.01 14.62 8.13
N GLU A 110 -32.32 14.77 6.84
CA GLU A 110 -33.40 15.65 6.37
C GLU A 110 -34.77 15.19 6.91
N ARG A 111 -35.07 13.89 6.84
CA ARG A 111 -36.29 13.31 7.43
C ARG A 111 -36.37 13.54 8.93
N LEU A 112 -35.28 13.31 9.67
CA LEU A 112 -35.19 13.55 11.11
C LEU A 112 -35.48 15.02 11.45
N ASN A 113 -34.90 15.95 10.70
CA ASN A 113 -35.10 17.38 10.89
C ASN A 113 -36.55 17.79 10.59
N GLY A 114 -37.15 17.26 9.52
CA GLY A 114 -38.57 17.43 9.22
C GLY A 114 -39.48 16.97 10.36
N LEU A 115 -39.23 15.78 10.90
CA LEU A 115 -39.98 15.23 12.03
C LEU A 115 -39.84 16.07 13.30
N LYS A 116 -38.64 16.56 13.62
CA LYS A 116 -38.40 17.47 14.75
C LYS A 116 -39.23 18.75 14.63
N ILE A 117 -39.29 19.32 13.42
CA ILE A 117 -40.06 20.54 13.14
C ILE A 117 -41.57 20.28 13.31
N ASP A 118 -42.06 19.16 12.77
CA ASP A 118 -43.47 18.79 12.87
C ASP A 118 -43.91 18.48 14.29
N GLN A 119 -43.06 17.80 15.08
CA GLN A 119 -43.33 17.61 16.51
C GLN A 119 -43.38 18.93 17.26
N LYS A 120 -42.48 19.88 16.96
CA LYS A 120 -42.50 21.21 17.57
C LYS A 120 -43.80 21.95 17.24
N LYS A 121 -44.28 21.87 16.00
CA LYS A 121 -45.58 22.43 15.59
C LYS A 121 -46.74 21.76 16.34
N ARG A 122 -46.81 20.42 16.36
CA ARG A 122 -47.85 19.65 17.07
C ARG A 122 -47.88 19.98 18.56
N ARG A 123 -46.72 20.02 19.23
CA ARG A 123 -46.62 20.41 20.65
C ARG A 123 -47.21 21.80 20.91
N ARG A 124 -46.86 22.79 20.07
CA ARG A 124 -47.42 24.15 20.18
C ARG A 124 -48.95 24.16 20.06
N THR A 125 -49.50 23.40 19.12
CA THR A 125 -50.96 23.27 18.94
C THR A 125 -51.62 22.62 20.16
N ILE A 126 -51.03 21.54 20.69
CA ILE A 126 -51.53 20.87 21.90
C ILE A 126 -51.50 21.84 23.09
N PHE A 127 -50.41 22.57 23.32
CA PHE A 127 -50.32 23.56 24.40
C PHE A 127 -51.35 24.68 24.26
N LYS A 128 -51.57 25.21 23.04
CA LYS A 128 -52.63 26.20 22.78
C LYS A 128 -54.02 25.64 23.12
N ASN A 129 -54.29 24.39 22.75
CA ASN A 129 -55.57 23.75 23.02
C ASN A 129 -55.77 23.45 24.52
N LEU A 130 -54.73 23.00 25.23
CA LEU A 130 -54.76 22.79 26.67
C LEU A 130 -55.00 24.09 27.43
N ARG A 131 -54.38 25.19 27.00
CA ARG A 131 -54.61 26.52 27.58
C ARG A 131 -56.06 26.95 27.41
N LYS A 132 -56.63 26.83 26.20
CA LYS A 132 -58.06 27.09 25.96
C LYS A 132 -58.98 26.24 26.85
N ILE A 133 -58.64 24.97 27.07
CA ILE A 133 -59.41 24.08 27.95
C ILE A 133 -59.30 24.54 29.42
N TYR A 134 -58.12 24.96 29.87
CA TYR A 134 -57.91 25.45 31.23
C TYR A 134 -58.65 26.77 31.48
N ASP A 135 -58.55 27.71 30.53
CA ASP A 135 -59.27 28.98 30.57
C ASP A 135 -60.79 28.74 30.58
N PHE A 136 -61.28 27.81 29.75
CA PHE A 136 -62.69 27.42 29.76
C PHE A 136 -63.11 26.72 31.07
N LYS A 137 -62.26 25.86 31.63
CA LYS A 137 -62.50 25.18 32.91
C LYS A 137 -62.56 26.18 34.06
N SER A 138 -61.69 27.19 34.07
CA SER A 138 -61.72 28.24 35.10
C SER A 138 -62.96 29.12 35.01
N VAL A 139 -63.44 29.44 33.80
CA VAL A 139 -64.74 30.11 33.58
C VAL A 139 -65.89 29.24 34.12
N ILE A 140 -65.92 27.95 33.78
CA ILE A 140 -66.95 27.02 34.28
C ILE A 140 -66.91 26.94 35.81
N ILE A 141 -65.73 26.81 36.42
CA ILE A 141 -65.59 26.73 37.87
C ILE A 141 -66.09 28.02 38.53
N LEU A 142 -65.73 29.19 37.99
CA LEU A 142 -66.23 30.48 38.47
C LEU A 142 -67.75 30.58 38.37
N GLU A 143 -68.33 30.06 37.31
CA GLU A 143 -69.77 30.08 37.06
C GLU A 143 -70.53 29.06 37.92
N ILE A 144 -69.91 27.90 38.21
CA ILE A 144 -70.39 26.92 39.19
C ILE A 144 -70.34 27.51 40.60
N VAL A 145 -69.24 28.14 41.01
CA VAL A 145 -69.13 28.79 42.33
C VAL A 145 -70.16 29.90 42.50
N LYS A 146 -70.40 30.71 41.46
CA LYS A 146 -71.47 31.73 41.45
C LYS A 146 -72.87 31.11 41.56
N LYS A 147 -73.12 29.96 40.93
CA LYS A 147 -74.42 29.28 40.96
C LYS A 147 -74.63 28.41 42.20
N GLU A 148 -73.60 27.83 42.80
CA GLU A 148 -73.64 27.11 44.08
C GLU A 148 -74.00 28.04 45.24
N GLN A 149 -73.53 29.30 45.20
CA GLN A 149 -73.99 30.34 46.12
C GLN A 149 -75.50 30.65 45.98
N GLN A 150 -76.17 30.15 44.92
CA GLN A 150 -77.59 30.40 44.65
C GLN A 150 -78.46 29.14 44.56
N MET A 151 -77.93 27.91 44.52
CA MET A 151 -78.74 26.69 44.35
C MET A 151 -78.10 25.38 44.85
N ASN A 152 -78.96 24.46 45.29
CA ASN A 152 -78.65 23.12 45.81
C ASN A 152 -77.88 22.21 44.81
N PHE A 153 -76.72 21.70 45.24
CA PHE A 153 -75.70 20.93 44.48
C PHE A 153 -76.26 19.79 43.61
N ASN A 154 -77.32 19.11 44.06
CA ASN A 154 -77.94 17.97 43.37
C ASN A 154 -78.63 18.31 42.03
N LYS A 155 -78.98 19.58 41.79
CA LYS A 155 -79.58 20.03 40.52
C LYS A 155 -78.52 20.36 39.45
N LEU A 156 -77.33 20.77 39.89
CA LEU A 156 -76.21 21.20 39.05
C LEU A 156 -75.54 20.01 38.32
N MET A 157 -75.38 18.88 39.02
CA MET A 157 -74.78 17.65 38.46
C MET A 157 -75.65 16.96 37.39
N LYS A 158 -76.96 17.26 37.33
CA LYS A 158 -77.84 16.75 36.28
C LYS A 158 -77.73 17.53 34.96
N THR A 159 -77.24 18.77 34.97
CA THR A 159 -77.18 19.65 33.80
C THR A 159 -75.86 19.58 33.03
N TYR A 160 -74.75 19.24 33.69
CA TYR A 160 -73.47 19.00 33.01
C TYR A 160 -73.45 17.61 32.38
N SER A 161 -73.64 17.55 31.05
CA SER A 161 -73.76 16.28 30.35
C SER A 161 -72.51 15.41 30.52
N LYS A 162 -72.70 14.20 31.07
CA LYS A 162 -71.68 13.14 31.21
C LYS A 162 -70.86 12.94 29.91
N VAL A 163 -71.48 13.21 28.76
CA VAL A 163 -70.88 13.14 27.42
C VAL A 163 -69.68 14.07 27.25
N ARG A 164 -69.73 15.32 27.73
CA ARG A 164 -68.61 16.28 27.60
C ARG A 164 -67.41 15.85 28.45
N PHE A 165 -67.65 15.28 29.63
CA PHE A 165 -66.58 14.82 30.52
C PHE A 165 -65.87 13.57 29.96
N ILE A 166 -66.64 12.61 29.44
CA ILE A 166 -66.09 11.40 28.79
C ILE A 166 -65.30 11.76 27.53
N GLN A 167 -65.77 12.72 26.71
CA GLN A 167 -65.03 13.22 25.55
C GLN A 167 -63.70 13.92 25.92
N GLN A 168 -63.61 14.54 27.10
CA GLN A 168 -62.38 15.17 27.57
C GLN A 168 -61.36 14.15 28.11
N ILE A 169 -61.81 13.09 28.79
CA ILE A 169 -60.94 11.99 29.23
C ILE A 169 -60.38 11.22 28.02
N ALA A 170 -61.21 10.96 27.00
CA ALA A 170 -60.76 10.30 25.77
C ALA A 170 -59.66 11.10 25.04
N LYS A 171 -59.75 12.45 25.03
CA LYS A 171 -58.70 13.33 24.48
C LYS A 171 -57.38 13.26 25.26
N LEU A 172 -57.42 13.10 26.58
CA LEU A 172 -56.23 12.94 27.41
C LEU A 172 -55.56 11.58 27.22
N TYR A 173 -56.35 10.52 27.02
CA TYR A 173 -55.85 9.16 26.74
C TYR A 173 -55.11 9.09 25.40
N PHE A 174 -55.60 9.81 24.37
CA PHE A 174 -54.96 9.91 23.06
C PHE A 174 -53.55 10.53 23.13
N ILE A 175 -53.36 11.54 24.00
CA ILE A 175 -52.06 12.20 24.22
C ILE A 175 -51.03 11.27 24.87
N PHE A 176 -51.49 10.32 25.71
CA PHE A 176 -50.61 9.37 26.41
C PHE A 176 -50.13 8.25 25.48
N ILE A 177 -50.99 7.76 24.58
CA ILE A 177 -50.64 6.79 23.54
C ILE A 177 -49.61 7.37 22.57
N ASP A 178 -49.76 8.65 22.18
CA ASP A 178 -48.81 9.36 21.33
C ASP A 178 -47.40 9.43 21.95
N LYS A 179 -47.27 9.63 23.27
CA LYS A 179 -45.95 9.67 23.93
C LYS A 179 -45.19 8.34 23.85
N LYS A 180 -45.89 7.19 23.98
CA LYS A 180 -45.26 5.87 23.93
C LYS A 180 -44.82 5.52 22.52
N LEU A 181 -45.68 5.80 21.53
CA LEU A 181 -45.37 5.68 20.10
C LEU A 181 -44.19 6.57 19.70
N ILE A 182 -44.17 7.83 20.13
CA ILE A 182 -43.06 8.75 19.88
C ILE A 182 -41.75 8.23 20.50
N LYS A 183 -41.78 7.71 21.74
CA LYS A 183 -40.59 7.19 22.40
C LYS A 183 -40.03 5.94 21.71
N GLN A 184 -40.91 5.06 21.23
CA GLN A 184 -40.53 3.85 20.51
C GLN A 184 -39.95 4.19 19.13
N PHE A 185 -40.60 5.11 18.40
CA PHE A 185 -40.11 5.61 17.12
C PHE A 185 -38.73 6.29 17.23
N TYR A 186 -38.48 7.04 18.32
CA TYR A 186 -37.15 7.63 18.57
C TYR A 186 -36.09 6.59 18.95
N SER A 187 -36.48 5.48 19.58
CA SER A 187 -35.57 4.37 19.86
C SER A 187 -35.11 3.71 18.57
N ASP A 188 -36.07 3.38 17.70
CA ASP A 188 -35.81 2.73 16.41
C ASP A 188 -34.97 3.64 15.49
N LEU A 189 -35.21 4.96 15.51
CA LEU A 189 -34.40 5.92 14.76
C LEU A 189 -32.98 6.07 15.32
N ASN A 190 -32.81 6.06 16.65
CA ASN A 190 -31.47 6.10 17.24
C ASN A 190 -30.65 4.85 16.91
N GLU A 191 -31.29 3.66 16.92
CA GLU A 191 -30.63 2.42 16.52
C GLU A 191 -30.24 2.46 15.03
N GLN A 192 -31.12 2.93 14.14
CA GLN A 192 -30.80 3.09 12.71
C GLN A 192 -29.63 4.07 12.48
N VAL A 193 -29.59 5.19 13.21
CA VAL A 193 -28.48 6.16 13.14
C VAL A 193 -27.16 5.55 13.63
N LEU A 194 -27.20 4.77 14.72
CA LEU A 194 -26.01 4.09 15.25
C LEU A 194 -25.49 3.03 14.28
N PHE A 195 -26.37 2.18 13.73
CA PHE A 195 -26.00 1.19 12.71
C PHE A 195 -25.36 1.86 11.50
N TYR A 196 -25.96 2.96 11.03
CA TYR A 196 -25.45 3.70 9.89
C TYR A 196 -24.07 4.35 10.17
N GLN A 197 -23.86 4.91 11.37
CA GLN A 197 -22.56 5.46 11.77
C GLN A 197 -21.47 4.39 11.87
N VAL A 198 -21.81 3.21 12.37
CA VAL A 198 -20.89 2.05 12.40
C VAL A 198 -20.50 1.66 10.98
N GLU A 199 -21.47 1.54 10.07
CA GLU A 199 -21.22 1.19 8.67
C GLU A 199 -20.32 2.23 7.97
N GLN A 200 -20.56 3.53 8.19
CA GLN A 200 -19.69 4.59 7.68
C GLN A 200 -18.25 4.50 8.21
N ASN A 201 -18.08 4.21 9.50
CA ASN A 201 -16.76 4.10 10.12
C ASN A 201 -16.01 2.88 9.58
N GLU A 202 -16.68 1.74 9.39
CA GLU A 202 -16.09 0.57 8.75
C GLU A 202 -15.66 0.85 7.31
N GLN A 203 -16.48 1.58 6.54
CA GLN A 203 -16.15 1.94 5.16
C GLN A 203 -14.97 2.93 5.08
N LYS A 204 -14.90 3.92 5.99
CA LYS A 204 -13.76 4.83 6.10
C LYS A 204 -12.48 4.07 6.47
N LEU A 205 -12.56 3.13 7.41
CA LEU A 205 -11.44 2.27 7.79
C LEU A 205 -10.97 1.45 6.59
N LYS A 206 -11.88 0.78 5.88
CA LYS A 206 -11.58 0.00 4.66
C LYS A 206 -10.93 0.86 3.57
N ARG A 207 -11.42 2.09 3.32
CA ARG A 207 -10.80 3.04 2.38
C ARG A 207 -9.38 3.44 2.79
N SER A 208 -9.15 3.70 4.08
CA SER A 208 -7.83 4.05 4.60
C SER A 208 -6.84 2.89 4.46
N GLU A 209 -7.32 1.67 4.67
CA GLU A 209 -6.53 0.44 4.54
C GLU A 209 -6.18 0.15 3.08
N ILE A 210 -7.15 0.27 2.16
CA ILE A 210 -6.90 0.15 0.71
C ILE A 210 -5.85 1.16 0.24
N LYS A 211 -5.94 2.43 0.67
CA LYS A 211 -4.94 3.45 0.33
C LYS A 211 -3.55 3.09 0.86
N ARG A 212 -3.46 2.61 2.11
CA ARG A 212 -2.20 2.17 2.72
C ARG A 212 -1.60 0.99 1.96
N LEU A 213 -2.42 0.01 1.59
CA LEU A 213 -1.99 -1.18 0.83
C LEU A 213 -1.53 -0.80 -0.58
N LEU A 214 -2.25 0.07 -1.30
CA LEU A 214 -1.82 0.60 -2.60
C LEU A 214 -0.46 1.27 -2.51
N TYR A 215 -0.26 2.15 -1.51
CA TYR A 215 1.02 2.81 -1.29
C TYR A 215 2.16 1.82 -1.02
N GLN A 216 1.91 0.79 -0.22
CA GLN A 216 2.90 -0.27 0.06
C GLN A 216 3.23 -1.09 -1.20
N LEU A 217 2.23 -1.43 -2.01
CA LEU A 217 2.38 -2.15 -3.26
C LEU A 217 3.21 -1.35 -4.28
N ASP A 218 2.91 -0.06 -4.43
CA ASP A 218 3.64 0.83 -5.33
C ASP A 218 5.12 0.93 -4.97
N ASN A 219 5.43 1.07 -3.68
CA ASN A 219 6.82 1.12 -3.24
C ASN A 219 7.53 -0.21 -3.48
N ARG A 220 6.86 -1.34 -3.19
CA ARG A 220 7.41 -2.68 -3.47
C ARG A 220 7.70 -2.88 -4.96
N LEU A 221 6.80 -2.42 -5.83
CA LEU A 221 6.98 -2.48 -7.29
C LEU A 221 8.17 -1.63 -7.76
N LYS A 222 8.35 -0.43 -7.19
CA LYS A 222 9.52 0.42 -7.47
C LYS A 222 10.82 -0.27 -7.06
N ASP A 223 10.86 -0.89 -5.88
CA ASP A 223 12.04 -1.62 -5.41
C ASP A 223 12.42 -2.76 -6.35
N PHE A 224 11.45 -3.57 -6.78
CA PHE A 224 11.71 -4.66 -7.73
C PHE A 224 12.16 -4.15 -9.10
N LYS A 225 11.57 -3.06 -9.61
CA LYS A 225 12.00 -2.43 -10.87
C LYS A 225 13.44 -1.95 -10.77
N PHE A 226 13.80 -1.31 -9.66
CA PHE A 226 15.17 -0.86 -9.40
C PHE A 226 16.16 -2.02 -9.29
N GLN A 227 15.84 -3.07 -8.54
CA GLN A 227 16.67 -4.27 -8.45
C GLN A 227 16.88 -4.91 -9.83
N ARG A 228 15.83 -4.99 -10.64
CA ARG A 228 15.90 -5.52 -12.00
C ARG A 228 16.83 -4.69 -12.88
N GLU A 229 16.80 -3.37 -12.79
CA GLU A 229 17.71 -2.48 -13.53
C GLU A 229 19.17 -2.75 -13.15
N ILE A 230 19.48 -2.88 -11.85
CA ILE A 230 20.83 -3.22 -11.38
C ILE A 230 21.31 -4.55 -11.99
N LEU A 231 20.46 -5.59 -11.96
CA LEU A 231 20.82 -6.88 -12.53
C LEU A 231 21.05 -6.79 -14.05
N LEU A 232 20.24 -6.01 -14.78
CA LEU A 232 20.42 -5.81 -16.21
C LEU A 232 21.76 -5.12 -16.53
N VAL A 233 22.13 -4.09 -15.76
CA VAL A 233 23.44 -3.42 -15.89
C VAL A 233 24.57 -4.41 -15.63
N ARG A 234 24.49 -5.20 -14.55
CA ARG A 234 25.51 -6.22 -14.26
C ARG A 234 25.65 -7.26 -15.38
N VAL A 235 24.54 -7.72 -15.96
CA VAL A 235 24.59 -8.65 -17.11
C VAL A 235 25.31 -8.01 -18.29
N GLN A 236 25.06 -6.73 -18.58
CA GLN A 236 25.75 -5.99 -19.64
C GLN A 236 27.24 -5.82 -19.35
N ASP A 237 27.61 -5.57 -18.10
CA ASP A 237 29.02 -5.47 -17.70
C ASP A 237 29.75 -6.81 -17.89
N PHE A 238 29.11 -7.93 -17.52
CA PHE A 238 29.66 -9.26 -17.82
C PHE A 238 29.80 -9.49 -19.32
N ASP A 239 28.83 -9.08 -20.14
CA ASP A 239 28.94 -9.18 -21.59
C ASP A 239 30.13 -8.38 -22.14
N ARG A 240 30.35 -7.16 -21.62
CA ARG A 240 31.53 -6.34 -21.99
C ARG A 240 32.84 -6.99 -21.58
N ILE A 241 32.92 -7.50 -20.36
CA ILE A 241 34.14 -8.18 -19.84
C ILE A 241 34.43 -9.42 -20.69
N ILE A 242 33.42 -10.23 -21.02
CA ILE A 242 33.59 -11.40 -21.88
C ILE A 242 34.12 -10.97 -23.25
N VAL A 243 33.55 -9.93 -23.87
CA VAL A 243 34.05 -9.44 -25.17
C VAL A 243 35.49 -8.96 -25.09
N GLN A 244 35.87 -8.23 -24.03
CA GLN A 244 37.25 -7.78 -23.81
C GLN A 244 38.22 -8.96 -23.64
N ILE A 245 37.85 -9.98 -22.87
CA ILE A 245 38.67 -11.19 -22.72
C ILE A 245 38.88 -11.86 -24.09
N TRP A 246 37.86 -11.86 -24.95
CA TRP A 246 37.96 -12.43 -26.30
C TRP A 246 38.81 -11.59 -27.26
N SER A 247 38.93 -10.28 -27.07
CA SER A 247 39.79 -9.44 -27.92
C SER A 247 41.29 -9.62 -27.65
N TYR A 248 41.66 -10.28 -26.55
CA TYR A 248 43.04 -10.62 -26.21
C TYR A 248 43.48 -12.00 -26.76
N TYR A 249 42.57 -12.75 -27.39
CA TYR A 249 42.84 -14.01 -28.11
C TYR A 249 42.82 -13.78 -29.62
#